data_AF-A0A0Q7QBF0-F1
#
_entry.id   AF-A0A0Q7QBF0-F1
#
_cell.length_a   1.000
_cell.length_b   1.000
_cell.length_c   1.000
_cell.angle_alpha   90.00
_cell.angle_beta   90.00
_cell.angle_gamma   90.00
#
_symmetry.space_group_name_H-M   'P 1'
#
loop_
_entity.id
_entity.type
_entity.pdbx_description
1 polymer ?
#
loop_
_entity_poly.entity_id
_entity_poly.type
_entity_poly.pdbx_seq_one_letter_code
_entity_poly.pdbx_strand_id
1 'polypeptide(L)'
;MSVAAASVSTLSATARMLALEAMWWHLAGAKEARIREVFDISATRYYTELNALIDREEALAAEPLLVKRLGRQRAAWARTRQSLRLSLLDL
;
A
#
# COMPACT_ATOMS: atom_id res chain seq x y z
N MET A 1 -26.62 -0.38 -17.29
CA MET A 1 -26.26 0.36 -16.07
C MET A 1 -26.09 -0.61 -14.90
N SER A 2 -24.89 -1.13 -14.65
CA SER A 2 -24.60 -1.91 -13.44
C SER A 2 -23.13 -1.75 -13.06
N VAL A 3 -22.86 -0.88 -12.09
CA VAL A 3 -21.51 -0.64 -11.52
C VAL A 3 -21.53 -0.77 -9.98
N ALA A 4 -22.65 -1.14 -9.36
CA ALA A 4 -22.80 -1.09 -7.90
C ALA A 4 -22.23 -2.32 -7.13
N ALA A 5 -21.86 -3.41 -7.80
CA ALA A 5 -21.35 -4.62 -7.13
C ALA A 5 -19.83 -4.57 -6.85
N ALA A 6 -19.08 -3.71 -7.54
CA ALA A 6 -17.64 -3.59 -7.35
C ALA A 6 -17.27 -2.81 -6.07
N SER A 7 -18.14 -1.91 -5.59
CA SER A 7 -17.85 -1.02 -4.45
C SER A 7 -17.80 -1.77 -3.12
N VAL A 8 -18.75 -2.67 -2.82
CA VAL A 8 -18.77 -3.41 -1.54
C VAL A 8 -17.60 -4.41 -1.43
N SER A 9 -17.32 -5.14 -2.53
CA SER A 9 -16.20 -6.08 -2.58
C SER A 9 -14.86 -5.38 -2.41
N THR A 10 -14.69 -4.21 -3.03
CA THR A 10 -13.46 -3.40 -2.95
C THR A 10 -13.31 -2.73 -1.60
N LEU A 11 -14.39 -2.19 -1.01
CA LEU A 11 -14.38 -1.62 0.35
C LEU A 11 -13.88 -2.64 1.37
N SER A 12 -14.30 -3.91 1.27
CA SER A 12 -13.84 -4.97 2.16
C SER A 12 -12.35 -5.29 2.00
N ALA A 13 -11.82 -5.23 0.77
CA ALA A 13 -10.41 -5.46 0.49
C ALA A 13 -9.55 -4.27 0.94
N THR A 14 -10.03 -3.05 0.67
CA THR A 14 -9.41 -1.80 1.09
C THR A 14 -9.27 -1.74 2.60
N ALA A 15 -10.35 -2.02 3.34
CA ALA A 15 -10.33 -2.05 4.80
C ALA A 15 -9.34 -3.09 5.34
N ARG A 16 -9.27 -4.28 4.73
CA ARG A 16 -8.30 -5.32 5.13
C ARG A 16 -6.86 -4.91 4.90
N MET A 17 -6.57 -4.27 3.76
CA MET A 17 -5.22 -3.77 3.46
C MET A 17 -4.81 -2.68 4.45
N LEU A 18 -5.70 -1.70 4.70
CA LEU A 18 -5.45 -0.63 5.66
C LEU A 18 -5.27 -1.16 7.09
N ALA A 19 -6.07 -2.15 7.50
CA ALA A 19 -5.90 -2.80 8.80
C ALA A 19 -4.54 -3.49 8.94
N LEU A 20 -4.06 -4.20 7.91
CA LEU A 20 -2.72 -4.81 7.92
C LEU A 20 -1.61 -3.75 8.01
N GLU A 21 -1.76 -2.63 7.29
CA GLU A 21 -0.80 -1.51 7.35
C GLU A 21 -0.79 -0.75 8.69
N ALA A 22 -1.87 -0.86 9.47
CA ALA A 22 -1.93 -0.28 10.81
C ALA A 22 -1.21 -1.12 11.88
N MET A 23 -0.92 -2.40 11.59
CA MET A 23 -0.30 -3.32 12.54
C MET A 23 1.19 -3.00 12.78
N TRP A 24 1.66 -3.27 14.00
CA TRP A 24 3.08 -3.19 14.36
C TRP A 24 3.79 -4.51 14.04
N TRP A 25 4.85 -4.44 13.23
CA TRP A 25 5.65 -5.61 12.85
C TRP A 25 6.98 -5.61 13.60
N HIS A 26 7.25 -6.65 14.39
CA HIS A 26 8.47 -6.75 15.20
C HIS A 26 9.62 -7.48 14.49
N LEU A 27 9.32 -8.45 13.61
CA LEU A 27 10.33 -9.20 12.88
C LEU A 27 10.37 -8.79 11.40
N ALA A 28 11.59 -8.74 10.84
CA ALA A 28 11.79 -8.63 9.40
C ALA A 28 11.07 -9.79 8.69
N GLY A 29 10.27 -9.48 7.66
CA GLY A 29 9.51 -10.48 6.90
C GLY A 29 8.16 -10.89 7.50
N ALA A 30 7.87 -10.61 8.78
CA ALA A 30 6.58 -10.97 9.40
C ALA A 30 5.38 -10.33 8.66
N LYS A 31 5.57 -9.10 8.17
CA LYS A 31 4.58 -8.42 7.34
C LYS A 31 4.32 -9.17 6.03
N GLU A 32 5.37 -9.62 5.35
CA GLU A 32 5.25 -10.31 4.05
C GLU A 32 4.60 -11.68 4.20
N ALA A 33 4.95 -12.42 5.26
CA ALA A 33 4.29 -13.67 5.60
C ALA A 33 2.78 -13.47 5.81
N ARG A 34 2.39 -12.44 6.58
CA ARG A 34 0.98 -12.15 6.84
C ARG A 34 0.25 -11.63 5.60
N ILE A 35 0.91 -10.84 4.75
CA ILE A 35 0.37 -10.44 3.45
C ILE A 35 0.00 -11.68 2.63
N ARG A 36 0.92 -12.64 2.54
CA ARG A 36 0.71 -13.85 1.77
C ARG A 36 -0.39 -14.73 2.36
N GLU A 37 -0.48 -14.82 3.68
CA GLU A 37 -1.53 -15.56 4.37
C GLU A 37 -2.93 -14.94 4.19
N VAL A 38 -3.06 -13.62 4.29
CA VAL A 38 -4.36 -12.93 4.28
C VAL A 38 -4.88 -12.68 2.87
N PHE A 39 -3.98 -12.41 1.92
CA PHE A 39 -4.35 -11.98 0.57
C PHE A 39 -4.01 -12.98 -0.53
N ASP A 40 -3.26 -14.05 -0.21
CA ASP A 40 -2.79 -15.07 -1.17
C ASP A 40 -2.07 -14.48 -2.39
N ILE A 41 -1.35 -13.37 -2.18
CA ILE A 41 -0.56 -12.69 -3.22
C ILE A 41 0.88 -12.49 -2.75
N SER A 42 1.76 -12.26 -3.72
CA SER A 42 3.13 -11.86 -3.44
C SER A 42 3.19 -10.47 -2.79
N ALA A 43 4.21 -10.22 -1.98
CA ALA A 43 4.46 -8.91 -1.38
C ALA A 43 4.59 -7.81 -2.44
N THR A 44 5.22 -8.09 -3.58
CA THR A 44 5.33 -7.14 -4.69
C THR A 44 3.96 -6.73 -5.21
N ARG A 45 3.08 -7.69 -5.50
CA ARG A 45 1.73 -7.41 -5.99
C ARG A 45 0.92 -6.63 -4.94
N TYR A 46 1.05 -7.01 -3.68
CA TYR A 46 0.41 -6.30 -2.57
C TYR A 46 0.83 -4.82 -2.54
N TYR A 47 2.13 -4.51 -2.63
CA TYR A 47 2.58 -3.12 -2.63
C TYR A 47 2.14 -2.35 -3.89
N THR A 48 2.02 -3.01 -5.05
CA THR A 48 1.42 -2.39 -6.24
C THR A 48 -0.04 -2.03 -6.00
N GLU A 49 -0.84 -2.94 -5.46
CA GLU A 49 -2.25 -2.71 -5.16
C GLU A 49 -2.43 -1.65 -4.06
N LEU A 50 -1.62 -1.70 -2.99
CA LEU A 50 -1.60 -0.70 -1.94
C LEU A 50 -1.28 0.69 -2.48
N ASN A 51 -0.29 0.81 -3.38
CA ASN A 51 0.07 2.09 -3.99
C ASN A 51 -1.07 2.67 -4.85
N ALA A 52 -1.84 1.82 -5.54
CA ALA A 52 -3.02 2.28 -6.27
C ALA A 52 -4.19 2.64 -5.34
N LEU A 53 -4.29 1.96 -4.19
CA LEU A 53 -5.34 2.20 -3.20
C LEU A 53 -5.16 3.54 -2.49
N ILE A 54 -3.94 3.92 -2.12
CA ILE A 54 -3.67 5.19 -1.40
C ILE A 54 -3.98 6.45 -2.25
N ASP A 55 -4.14 6.30 -3.56
CA ASP A 55 -4.51 7.39 -4.47
C ASP A 55 -6.05 7.51 -4.66
N ARG A 56 -6.85 6.63 -4.05
CA ARG A 56 -8.32 6.63 -4.16
C ARG A 56 -8.99 7.41 -3.03
N GLU A 57 -10.06 8.14 -3.37
CA GLU A 57 -10.88 8.87 -2.38
C GLU A 57 -11.51 7.93 -1.34
N GLU A 58 -11.87 6.70 -1.73
CA GLU A 58 -12.44 5.69 -0.82
C GLU A 58 -11.49 5.34 0.33
N ALA A 59 -10.18 5.28 0.07
CA ALA A 59 -9.18 5.00 1.10
C ALA A 59 -9.03 6.18 2.05
N LEU A 60 -9.07 7.41 1.51
CA LEU A 60 -9.06 8.64 2.31
C LEU A 60 -10.31 8.79 3.18
N ALA A 61 -11.48 8.37 2.69
CA ALA A 61 -12.72 8.38 3.44
C ALA A 61 -12.72 7.36 4.60
N ALA A 62 -12.07 6.19 4.39
CA ALA A 62 -11.97 5.15 5.40
C ALA A 62 -10.95 5.48 6.51
N GLU A 63 -9.71 5.79 6.15
CA GLU A 63 -8.60 6.00 7.11
C GLU A 63 -7.68 7.16 6.68
N PRO A 64 -8.12 8.42 6.81
CA PRO A 64 -7.44 9.58 6.23
C PRO A 64 -6.02 9.80 6.77
N LEU A 65 -5.78 9.51 8.05
CA LEU A 65 -4.47 9.70 8.68
C LEU A 65 -3.46 8.65 8.24
N LEU A 66 -3.91 7.39 8.14
CA LEU A 66 -3.07 6.28 7.69
C LEU A 66 -2.65 6.47 6.23
N VAL A 67 -3.61 6.81 5.36
CA VAL A 67 -3.33 7.05 3.92
C VAL A 67 -2.35 8.20 3.73
N LYS A 68 -2.50 9.31 4.45
CA LYS A 68 -1.54 10.44 4.41
C LYS A 68 -0.14 10.01 4.86
N ARG A 69 -0.04 9.16 5.91
CA ARG A 69 1.25 8.63 6.39
C ARG A 69 1.91 7.74 5.34
N LEU A 70 1.16 6.81 4.76
CA LEU A 70 1.63 5.93 3.68
C LEU A 70 2.09 6.73 2.46
N GLY A 71 1.35 7.76 2.07
CA GLY A 71 1.74 8.68 0.99
C GLY A 71 3.08 9.38 1.26
N ARG A 72 3.32 9.84 2.51
CA ARG A 72 4.61 10.42 2.89
C ARG A 72 5.76 9.40 2.85
N GLN A 73 5.53 8.17 3.33
CA GLN A 73 6.52 7.10 3.24
C GLN A 73 6.88 6.78 1.78
N ARG A 74 5.88 6.69 0.89
CA ARG A 74 6.08 6.51 -0.56
C ARG A 74 6.96 7.63 -1.14
N ALA A 75 6.65 8.88 -0.81
CA ALA A 75 7.42 10.04 -1.29
C ALA A 75 8.85 10.08 -0.73
N ALA A 76 9.07 9.60 0.49
CA ALA A 76 10.40 9.46 1.08
C ALA A 76 11.24 8.42 0.32
N TRP A 77 10.69 7.24 0.04
CA TRP A 77 11.39 6.21 -0.74
C TRP A 77 11.64 6.61 -2.19
N ALA A 78 10.74 7.40 -2.79
CA ALA A 78 10.95 7.93 -4.15
C ALA A 78 12.19 8.83 -4.21
N ARG A 79 12.41 9.70 -3.21
CA ARG A 79 13.59 10.56 -3.12
C ARG A 79 14.89 9.76 -3.01
N THR A 80 14.90 8.69 -2.22
CA THR A 80 16.06 7.77 -2.12
C THR A 80 16.35 7.07 -3.44
N ARG A 81 15.32 6.65 -4.18
CA ARG A 81 15.50 6.05 -5.51
C ARG A 81 16.01 7.05 -6.55
N GLN A 82 15.55 8.30 -6.48
CA GLN A 82 16.01 9.36 -7.39
C GLN A 82 17.49 9.70 -7.16
N SER A 83 17.94 9.77 -5.90
CA SER A 83 19.36 9.97 -5.61
C SER A 83 20.22 8.82 -6.12
N LEU A 84 19.78 7.57 -5.93
CA LEU A 84 20.49 6.38 -6.43
C LEU A 84 20.57 6.35 -7.97
N ARG A 85 19.52 6.80 -8.66
CA ARG A 85 19.52 6.88 -10.13
C ARG A 85 20.45 7.98 -10.65
N LEU A 86 20.52 9.12 -9.97
CA LEU A 86 21.39 10.22 -10.36
C LEU A 86 22.86 9.86 -10.14
N SER A 87 23.19 9.23 -9.00
CA SER A 87 24.55 8.76 -8.70
C SER A 87 25.07 7.66 -9.63
N LEU A 88 24.19 6.96 -10.36
CA LEU A 88 24.58 5.97 -11.38
C LEU A 88 24.83 6.58 -12.77
N LEU A 89 24.45 7.84 -12.99
CA LEU A 89 24.63 8.56 -14.26
C LEU A 89 25.85 9.49 -14.23
N ASP A 90 26.53 9.62 -13.09
CA ASP A 90 27.70 10.48 -12.87
C ASP A 90 29.05 9.72 -12.90
N LEU A 91 29.14 8.56 -13.58
CA LEU A 91 30.36 7.74 -13.70
C LEU A 91 30.80 7.52 -15.16
#